data_AF-A0A7Y3JT40-F1
#
_entry.id   AF-A0A7Y3JT40-F1
#
_cell.length_a   1.000
_cell.length_b   1.000
_cell.length_c   1.000
_cell.angle_alpha   90.00
_cell.angle_beta   90.00
_cell.angle_gamma   90.00
#
_symmetry.space_group_name_H-M   'P 1'
#
loop_
_entity.id
_entity.type
_entity.pdbx_description
1 polymer ?
#
loop_
_entity_poly.entity_id
_entity_poly.type
_entity_poly.pdbx_seq_one_letter_code
_entity_poly.pdbx_strand_id
1 'polypeptide(L)'
;MFQFESLRPKRPDIAADALDSLPEPAAKAQALLAWTEHCVECAAPSCYATCDLYDPTPLGKCRRFDNGILAIARPGKPPLAEVRFKRWGKLEAQGNATPLPVERARTTERLIGWAAKPVHRLGLAVSKLTGDTRWATVGETLHKKLNDRLQRRGKDGPLPNAFIADIYNPAAKPVKLILTVNVDQARLTRAIPIEQQPRPFRSALDVQPGPNRFTLPTSEFQAILGSGLPFLLGLTVDGDETAHLAFGRLDLVWLPEAPVAAAEAPAKARPNAKCVVFDLDNTLWKGVLLEGAVEIRQEVAELFRRLDERGILISISSKNAADDAFAQLKRFGLDDYLLHPQIGWDAKSEGLRKIAAALDIGIDTFIFVDDNPFERAEVSQTLPMVEVLPDTAISTLLDHPRLQGAVTPESKQRRQMYKEAAAREVAAQSFDDFAAFLKSCDIRVTIRPDRPSDFDRIAELVQRTNQLNFSGRKYGRDEIAEILRDKDRERFVVEVSDKFGSYGTVGFCLANWSGDALVIEDFMLSCRVQGKFIEQALFWYLSEGAGHAPVARVVVNFKRTDRNAAAHKVLTTLGFEPDGDGFSRAIAPGQFKVDFLAVNGDAGQDIAA
;
A
#
# COMPACT_ATOMS: atom_id res chain seq x y z
N MET A 1 4.25 -24.53 12.32
CA MET A 1 5.33 -24.54 13.34
C MET A 1 5.86 -23.14 13.61
N PHE A 2 6.32 -22.86 14.84
CA PHE A 2 7.03 -21.64 15.20
C PHE A 2 8.47 -21.91 15.67
N GLN A 3 9.38 -20.97 15.42
CA GLN A 3 10.73 -21.01 15.97
C GLN A 3 10.74 -20.40 17.38
N PHE A 4 10.52 -21.24 18.39
CA PHE A 4 10.44 -20.79 19.78
C PHE A 4 11.79 -20.37 20.37
N GLU A 5 11.77 -19.31 21.17
CA GLU A 5 12.89 -18.90 22.00
C GLU A 5 13.04 -19.82 23.22
N SER A 6 14.28 -20.00 23.66
CA SER A 6 14.66 -20.95 24.70
C SER A 6 14.46 -20.42 26.13
N LEU A 7 14.36 -19.10 26.29
CA LEU A 7 14.29 -18.41 27.58
C LEU A 7 12.89 -17.86 27.83
N ARG A 8 12.27 -18.25 28.95
CA ARG A 8 10.93 -17.78 29.35
C ARG A 8 11.04 -16.74 30.49
N PRO A 9 10.53 -15.51 30.33
CA PRO A 9 10.47 -14.53 31.40
C PRO A 9 9.44 -14.94 32.48
N LYS A 10 9.63 -14.50 33.73
CA LYS A 10 8.63 -14.68 34.81
C LYS A 10 7.52 -13.64 34.68
N ARG A 11 6.43 -13.95 33.97
CA ARG A 11 5.22 -13.11 33.80
C ARG A 11 3.98 -14.01 33.70
N PRO A 12 2.75 -13.49 33.98
CA PRO A 12 1.53 -14.26 33.81
C PRO A 12 1.34 -14.62 32.33
N ASP A 13 1.16 -15.92 32.07
CA ASP A 13 0.97 -16.45 30.73
C ASP A 13 -0.48 -16.24 30.25
N ILE A 14 -0.66 -16.16 28.93
CA ILE A 14 -1.96 -16.49 28.32
C ILE A 14 -2.30 -17.94 28.72
N ALA A 15 -3.55 -18.19 29.10
CA ALA A 15 -3.98 -19.50 29.55
C ALA A 15 -3.77 -20.58 28.45
N ALA A 16 -3.34 -21.78 28.85
CA ALA A 16 -3.00 -22.85 27.90
C ALA A 16 -4.22 -23.36 27.10
N ASP A 17 -5.42 -23.14 27.63
CA ASP A 17 -6.72 -23.47 27.04
C ASP A 17 -7.36 -22.30 26.28
N ALA A 18 -6.66 -21.17 26.08
CA ALA A 18 -7.21 -19.95 25.50
C ALA A 18 -7.84 -20.10 24.09
N LEU A 19 -7.47 -21.14 23.34
CA LEU A 19 -8.03 -21.47 22.02
C LEU A 19 -8.82 -22.79 22.01
N ASP A 20 -9.06 -23.42 23.17
CA ASP A 20 -9.73 -24.73 23.25
C ASP A 20 -11.20 -24.68 22.83
N SER A 21 -11.83 -23.49 22.86
CA SER A 21 -13.19 -23.27 22.38
C SER A 21 -13.33 -23.34 20.85
N LEU A 22 -12.23 -23.24 20.10
CA LEU A 22 -12.27 -23.32 18.64
C LEU A 22 -12.28 -24.79 18.20
N PRO A 23 -13.22 -25.21 17.34
CA PRO A 23 -13.28 -26.60 16.88
C PRO A 23 -12.05 -26.97 16.04
N GLU A 24 -11.71 -28.25 15.91
CA GLU A 24 -10.67 -28.66 14.96
C GLU A 24 -11.21 -28.58 13.52
N PRO A 25 -10.51 -27.91 12.58
CA PRO A 25 -10.96 -27.88 11.18
C PRO A 25 -10.85 -29.26 10.55
N ALA A 26 -11.81 -29.62 9.70
CA ALA A 26 -11.86 -30.90 8.98
C ALA A 26 -10.83 -31.01 7.83
N ALA A 27 -9.65 -30.42 7.98
CA ALA A 27 -8.60 -30.41 6.96
C ALA A 27 -8.04 -31.82 6.74
N LYS A 28 -7.95 -32.24 5.48
CA LYS A 28 -7.33 -33.53 5.10
C LYS A 28 -5.81 -33.42 5.06
N ALA A 29 -5.30 -32.26 4.68
CA ALA A 29 -3.88 -31.97 4.60
C ALA A 29 -3.57 -30.52 4.99
N GLN A 30 -2.31 -30.25 5.33
CA GLN A 30 -1.78 -28.92 5.59
C GLN A 30 -0.34 -28.78 5.09
N ALA A 31 0.09 -27.54 4.84
CA ALA A 31 1.48 -27.24 4.50
C ALA A 31 2.32 -27.18 5.77
N LEU A 32 3.58 -27.60 5.69
CA LEU A 32 4.52 -27.44 6.80
C LEU A 32 5.17 -26.05 6.71
N LEU A 33 4.68 -25.10 7.51
CA LEU A 33 5.19 -23.73 7.57
C LEU A 33 6.01 -23.51 8.84
N ALA A 34 7.14 -22.81 8.71
CA ALA A 34 7.99 -22.41 9.83
C ALA A 34 7.95 -20.89 9.98
N TRP A 35 7.29 -20.41 11.02
CA TRP A 35 7.12 -18.99 11.33
C TRP A 35 8.24 -18.48 12.23
N THR A 36 8.84 -17.37 11.84
CA THR A 36 10.00 -16.73 12.47
C THR A 36 9.78 -15.23 12.64
N GLU A 37 10.60 -14.60 13.48
CA GLU A 37 10.57 -13.14 13.69
C GLU A 37 11.33 -12.40 12.58
N HIS A 38 10.71 -11.34 12.03
CA HIS A 38 11.22 -10.50 10.96
C HIS A 38 10.89 -9.03 11.24
N CYS A 39 11.49 -8.12 10.48
CA CYS A 39 11.21 -6.68 10.55
C CYS A 39 10.65 -6.18 9.23
N VAL A 40 9.65 -5.30 9.28
CA VAL A 40 9.07 -4.71 8.06
C VAL A 40 9.99 -3.64 7.45
N GLU A 41 10.75 -2.92 8.27
CA GLU A 41 11.56 -1.76 7.85
C GLU A 41 13.07 -2.05 7.69
N CYS A 42 13.57 -3.13 8.30
CA CYS A 42 15.01 -3.37 8.38
C CYS A 42 15.49 -4.46 7.41
N ALA A 43 16.52 -4.15 6.61
CA ALA A 43 17.28 -5.16 5.87
C ALA A 43 18.32 -5.81 6.80
N ALA A 44 18.14 -7.07 7.17
CA ALA A 44 19.17 -7.84 7.86
C ALA A 44 20.25 -8.32 6.86
N PRO A 45 21.54 -8.41 7.25
CA PRO A 45 22.10 -8.12 8.58
C PRO A 45 22.54 -6.66 8.77
N SER A 46 22.49 -5.80 7.74
CA SER A 46 23.00 -4.42 7.80
C SER A 46 22.31 -3.59 8.90
N CYS A 47 21.03 -3.86 9.17
CA CYS A 47 20.29 -3.22 10.25
C CYS A 47 20.79 -3.52 11.67
N TYR A 48 21.64 -4.53 11.89
CA TYR A 48 22.14 -4.85 13.23
C TYR A 48 23.11 -3.80 13.78
N ALA A 49 23.68 -2.97 12.91
CA ALA A 49 24.59 -1.89 13.32
C ALA A 49 23.96 -0.49 13.23
N THR A 50 22.81 -0.34 12.57
CA THR A 50 22.26 0.96 12.16
C THR A 50 20.85 1.24 12.65
N CYS A 51 20.17 0.26 13.26
CA CYS A 51 18.79 0.42 13.72
C CYS A 51 18.76 0.82 15.20
N ASP A 52 18.14 1.95 15.53
CA ASP A 52 17.96 2.41 16.92
C ASP A 52 17.08 1.47 17.77
N LEU A 53 16.30 0.60 17.11
CA LEU A 53 15.48 -0.42 17.74
C LEU A 53 16.16 -1.80 17.75
N TYR A 54 17.45 -1.88 17.40
CA TYR A 54 18.19 -3.14 17.42
C TYR A 54 18.36 -3.65 18.86
N ASP A 55 17.81 -4.82 19.12
CA ASP A 55 17.91 -5.51 20.42
C ASP A 55 18.49 -6.92 20.19
N PRO A 56 19.77 -7.18 20.47
CA PRO A 56 20.40 -8.45 20.12
C PRO A 56 19.87 -9.65 20.92
N THR A 57 19.63 -10.76 20.23
CA THR A 57 19.61 -12.10 20.81
C THR A 57 21.03 -12.50 21.24
N PRO A 58 21.22 -13.54 22.06
CA PRO A 58 22.55 -14.08 22.36
C PRO A 58 23.37 -14.51 21.13
N LEU A 59 22.74 -14.60 19.96
CA LEU A 59 23.35 -14.93 18.67
C LEU A 59 23.62 -13.70 17.78
N GLY A 60 23.38 -12.49 18.28
CA GLY A 60 23.60 -11.24 17.52
C GLY A 60 22.56 -10.99 16.42
N LYS A 61 21.35 -11.53 16.56
CA LYS A 61 20.19 -11.19 15.69
C LYS A 61 19.28 -10.21 16.39
N CYS A 62 18.50 -9.42 15.65
CA CYS A 62 17.56 -8.51 16.29
C CYS A 62 16.31 -9.24 16.82
N ARG A 63 15.97 -9.05 18.09
CA ARG A 63 14.70 -9.39 18.72
C ARG A 63 13.61 -8.44 18.23
N ARG A 64 12.72 -8.94 17.37
CA ARG A 64 11.60 -8.15 16.81
C ARG A 64 10.31 -8.34 17.62
N PHE A 65 10.32 -9.30 18.55
CA PHE A 65 9.30 -9.48 19.58
C PHE A 65 9.92 -9.30 20.97
N ASP A 66 9.12 -8.87 21.96
CA ASP A 66 9.56 -8.87 23.37
C ASP A 66 9.83 -10.32 23.81
N ASN A 67 11.12 -10.66 24.02
CA ASN A 67 11.62 -12.01 24.32
C ASN A 67 11.45 -13.07 23.21
N GLY A 68 11.21 -12.66 21.95
CA GLY A 68 11.04 -13.59 20.83
C GLY A 68 9.66 -14.26 20.80
N ILE A 69 9.56 -15.42 20.15
CA ILE A 69 8.33 -16.23 20.12
C ILE A 69 8.36 -17.21 21.30
N LEU A 70 7.43 -17.11 22.24
CA LEU A 70 7.39 -17.96 23.43
C LEU A 70 6.40 -19.12 23.28
N ALA A 71 6.79 -20.31 23.73
CA ALA A 71 5.92 -21.48 23.71
C ALA A 71 5.06 -21.55 24.97
N ILE A 72 3.73 -21.60 24.80
CA ILE A 72 2.79 -21.99 25.86
C ILE A 72 2.50 -23.47 25.69
N ALA A 73 3.03 -24.29 26.60
CA ALA A 73 2.87 -25.74 26.55
C ALA A 73 1.41 -26.15 26.80
N ARG A 74 0.92 -27.09 25.99
CA ARG A 74 -0.44 -27.64 26.08
C ARG A 74 -0.40 -29.16 26.17
N PRO A 75 -0.94 -29.80 27.23
CA PRO A 75 -0.99 -31.25 27.31
C PRO A 75 -1.71 -31.86 26.11
N GLY A 76 -1.05 -32.78 25.40
CA GLY A 76 -1.63 -33.51 24.25
C GLY A 76 -1.83 -32.70 22.96
N LYS A 77 -1.65 -31.37 22.98
CA LYS A 77 -1.87 -30.46 21.84
C LYS A 77 -0.57 -29.74 21.43
N PRO A 78 -0.48 -29.21 20.20
CA PRO A 78 0.62 -28.31 19.83
C PRO A 78 0.66 -27.08 20.76
N PRO A 79 1.86 -26.56 21.10
CA PRO A 79 2.00 -25.37 21.91
C PRO A 79 1.45 -24.14 21.20
N LEU A 80 0.97 -23.15 21.95
CA LEU A 80 0.67 -21.83 21.38
C LEU A 80 1.96 -21.02 21.27
N ALA A 81 2.02 -20.16 20.27
CA ALA A 81 3.05 -19.14 20.13
C ALA A 81 2.57 -17.81 20.68
N GLU A 82 3.01 -17.48 21.88
CA GLU A 82 2.85 -16.15 22.43
C GLU A 82 3.86 -15.20 21.79
N VAL A 83 3.33 -14.09 21.26
CA VAL A 83 4.10 -13.07 20.56
C VAL A 83 3.69 -11.71 21.08
N ARG A 84 4.68 -10.90 21.44
CA ARG A 84 4.52 -9.48 21.76
C ARG A 84 5.23 -8.67 20.68
N PHE A 85 4.47 -8.17 19.72
CA PHE A 85 4.96 -7.38 18.60
C PHE A 85 5.60 -6.09 19.13
N LYS A 86 6.89 -5.89 18.84
CA LYS A 86 7.49 -4.56 18.89
C LYS A 86 7.11 -3.79 17.63
N ARG A 87 7.38 -2.47 17.62
CA ARG A 87 7.22 -1.65 16.42
C ARG A 87 7.95 -2.28 15.23
N TRP A 88 7.27 -2.38 14.08
CA TRP A 88 7.73 -3.04 12.86
C TRP A 88 8.06 -4.54 12.99
N GLY A 89 7.63 -5.18 14.08
CA GLY A 89 7.71 -6.62 14.23
C GLY A 89 6.81 -7.33 13.23
N LYS A 90 7.35 -8.37 12.59
CA LYS A 90 6.65 -9.19 11.61
C LYS A 90 6.83 -10.66 11.94
N LEU A 91 5.75 -11.41 11.92
CA LEU A 91 5.81 -12.88 11.95
C LEU A 91 5.78 -13.35 10.50
N GLU A 92 6.81 -14.05 10.04
CA GLU A 92 6.93 -14.44 8.63
C GLU A 92 7.29 -15.92 8.48
N ALA A 93 6.74 -16.57 7.47
CA ALA A 93 7.09 -17.92 7.07
C ALA A 93 7.43 -17.96 5.59
N GLN A 94 8.45 -18.76 5.25
CA GLN A 94 8.65 -19.17 3.87
C GLN A 94 7.53 -20.13 3.47
N GLY A 95 6.79 -19.76 2.43
CA GLY A 95 5.67 -20.52 1.94
C GLY A 95 6.07 -21.75 1.13
N ASN A 96 5.24 -22.78 1.22
CA ASN A 96 5.16 -23.88 0.27
C ASN A 96 3.68 -24.29 0.13
N ALA A 97 3.31 -24.84 -1.02
CA ALA A 97 1.95 -25.32 -1.30
C ALA A 97 1.89 -26.85 -1.34
N THR A 98 2.66 -27.52 -0.48
CA THR A 98 2.82 -28.99 -0.53
C THR A 98 1.91 -29.67 0.47
N PRO A 99 0.94 -30.50 0.04
CA PRO A 99 0.00 -31.14 0.95
C PRO A 99 0.70 -32.24 1.75
N LEU A 100 0.66 -32.12 3.08
CA LEU A 100 1.02 -33.19 4.00
C LEU A 100 -0.22 -33.60 4.80
N PRO A 101 -0.52 -34.91 4.95
CA PRO A 101 -1.57 -35.36 5.85
C PRO A 101 -1.39 -34.74 7.24
N VAL A 102 -2.48 -34.24 7.84
CA VAL A 102 -2.42 -33.44 9.09
C VAL A 102 -1.64 -34.16 10.19
N GLU A 103 -1.84 -35.47 10.37
CA GLU A 103 -1.11 -36.26 11.36
C GLU A 103 0.40 -36.35 11.08
N ARG A 104 0.79 -36.51 9.81
CA ARG A 104 2.20 -36.52 9.40
C ARG A 104 2.84 -35.15 9.58
N ALA A 105 2.13 -34.08 9.24
CA ALA A 105 2.60 -32.71 9.46
C ALA A 105 2.85 -32.48 10.96
N ARG A 106 1.87 -32.76 11.82
CA ARG A 106 1.99 -32.65 13.29
C ARG A 106 3.12 -33.50 13.87
N THR A 107 3.29 -34.73 13.39
CA THR A 107 4.38 -35.61 13.84
C THR A 107 5.74 -35.05 13.45
N THR A 108 5.86 -34.55 12.21
CA THR A 108 7.07 -33.89 11.72
C THR A 108 7.38 -32.64 12.54
N GLU A 109 6.36 -31.84 12.88
CA GLU A 109 6.53 -30.67 13.72
C GLU A 109 7.04 -31.01 15.13
N ARG A 110 6.48 -32.06 15.75
CA ARG A 110 6.93 -32.55 17.06
C ARG A 110 8.37 -33.03 17.01
N LEU A 111 8.76 -33.79 15.98
CA LEU A 111 10.13 -34.28 15.82
C LEU A 111 11.13 -33.15 15.63
N ILE A 112 10.80 -32.18 14.76
CA ILE A 112 11.64 -31.00 14.54
C ILE A 112 11.76 -30.18 15.84
N GLY A 113 10.66 -29.94 16.55
CA GLY A 113 10.67 -29.21 17.83
C GLY A 113 11.49 -29.92 18.91
N TRP A 114 11.39 -31.25 18.99
CA TRP A 114 12.19 -32.08 19.89
C TRP A 114 13.68 -32.02 19.54
N ALA A 115 14.03 -32.09 18.25
CA ALA A 115 15.41 -32.04 17.77
C ALA A 115 16.03 -30.62 17.84
N ALA A 116 15.22 -29.56 17.90
CA ALA A 116 15.71 -28.18 17.85
C ALA A 116 16.67 -27.84 18.99
N LYS A 117 16.34 -28.16 20.24
CA LYS A 117 17.19 -27.88 21.42
C LYS A 117 18.54 -28.60 21.39
N PRO A 118 18.62 -29.94 21.16
CA PRO A 118 19.91 -30.62 21.09
C PRO A 118 20.75 -30.18 19.89
N VAL A 119 20.15 -30.00 18.71
CA VAL A 119 20.85 -29.49 17.52
C VAL A 119 21.42 -28.10 17.77
N HIS A 120 20.65 -27.22 18.43
CA HIS A 120 21.11 -25.88 18.78
C HIS A 120 22.29 -25.89 19.76
N ARG A 121 22.21 -26.69 20.84
CA ARG A 121 23.31 -26.82 21.82
C ARG A 121 24.59 -27.36 21.18
N LEU A 122 24.46 -28.37 20.34
CA LEU A 122 25.59 -28.95 19.60
C LEU A 122 26.18 -27.93 18.63
N GLY A 123 25.34 -27.22 17.87
CA GLY A 123 25.76 -26.17 16.94
C GLY A 123 26.56 -25.05 17.62
N LEU A 124 26.13 -24.60 18.81
CA LEU A 124 26.87 -23.62 19.60
C LEU A 124 28.20 -24.14 20.12
N ALA A 125 28.24 -25.39 20.59
CA ALA A 125 29.48 -26.01 21.06
C ALA A 125 30.51 -26.14 19.93
N VAL A 126 30.07 -26.60 18.75
CA VAL A 126 30.93 -26.72 17.56
C VAL A 126 31.37 -25.34 17.07
N SER A 127 30.48 -24.35 17.08
CA SER A 127 30.83 -22.98 16.68
C SER A 127 31.91 -22.38 17.59
N LYS A 128 31.80 -22.57 18.91
CA LYS A 128 32.82 -22.14 19.87
C LYS A 128 34.14 -22.89 19.71
N LEU A 129 34.10 -24.17 19.36
CA LEU A 129 35.30 -25.00 19.16
C LEU A 129 36.03 -24.68 17.85
N THR A 130 35.28 -24.38 16.78
CA THR A 130 35.82 -24.22 15.41
C THR A 130 36.02 -22.76 15.02
N GLY A 131 35.44 -21.80 15.74
CA GLY A 131 35.38 -20.39 15.34
C GLY A 131 34.42 -20.10 14.19
N ASP A 132 33.80 -21.13 13.59
CA ASP A 132 32.87 -20.98 12.47
C ASP A 132 31.43 -20.75 13.00
N THR A 133 30.93 -19.54 12.78
CA THR A 133 29.61 -19.08 13.23
C THR A 133 28.45 -19.77 12.51
N ARG A 134 28.69 -20.43 11.37
CA ARG A 134 27.65 -21.15 10.61
C ARG A 134 27.06 -22.33 11.39
N TRP A 135 27.83 -22.93 12.28
CA TRP A 135 27.36 -24.01 13.15
C TRP A 135 26.31 -23.54 14.15
N ALA A 136 26.34 -22.28 14.57
CA ALA A 136 25.33 -21.70 15.46
C ALA A 136 23.93 -21.60 14.79
N THR A 137 23.87 -21.58 13.45
CA THR A 137 22.63 -21.45 12.66
C THR A 137 22.20 -22.72 11.93
N VAL A 138 22.84 -23.87 12.21
CA VAL A 138 22.64 -25.12 11.44
C VAL A 138 21.18 -25.60 11.40
N GLY A 139 20.43 -25.42 12.48
CA GLY A 139 19.01 -25.78 12.54
C GLY A 139 18.15 -24.99 11.55
N GLU A 140 18.42 -23.69 11.40
CA GLU A 140 17.71 -22.84 10.45
C GLU A 140 18.05 -23.19 9.00
N THR A 141 19.32 -23.53 8.73
CA THR A 141 19.75 -24.00 7.41
C THR A 141 19.05 -25.30 7.03
N LEU A 142 18.87 -26.22 7.97
CA LEU A 142 18.14 -27.47 7.76
C LEU A 142 16.65 -27.21 7.47
N HIS A 143 16.00 -26.29 8.19
CA HIS A 143 14.61 -25.90 7.93
C HIS A 143 14.44 -25.27 6.55
N LYS A 144 15.32 -24.34 6.15
CA LYS A 144 15.28 -23.72 4.82
C LYS A 144 15.42 -24.77 3.72
N LYS A 145 16.38 -25.70 3.85
CA LYS A 145 16.56 -26.80 2.89
C LYS A 145 15.34 -27.73 2.81
N LEU A 146 14.70 -28.01 3.95
CA LEU A 146 13.47 -28.81 3.98
C LEU A 146 12.34 -28.08 3.25
N ASN A 147 12.15 -26.79 3.51
CA ASN A 147 11.13 -25.97 2.85
C ASN A 147 11.34 -25.91 1.34
N ASP A 148 12.56 -25.62 0.87
CA ASP A 148 12.87 -25.57 -0.57
C ASP A 148 12.66 -26.93 -1.26
N ARG A 149 12.89 -28.04 -0.56
CA ARG A 149 12.62 -29.39 -1.07
C ARG A 149 11.11 -29.65 -1.15
N LEU A 150 10.34 -29.25 -0.13
CA LEU A 150 8.89 -29.38 -0.14
C LEU A 150 8.28 -28.54 -1.27
N GLN A 151 8.69 -27.28 -1.39
CA GLN A 151 8.23 -26.37 -2.44
C GLN A 151 8.47 -26.95 -3.85
N ARG A 152 9.68 -27.49 -4.10
CA ARG A 152 9.98 -28.14 -5.38
C ARG A 152 9.12 -29.37 -5.66
N ARG A 153 8.79 -30.16 -4.63
CA ARG A 153 7.93 -31.36 -4.74
C ARG A 153 6.46 -31.01 -4.98
N GLY A 154 5.99 -29.88 -4.46
CA GLY A 154 4.58 -29.47 -4.53
C GLY A 154 4.23 -28.63 -5.75
N LYS A 155 5.18 -28.33 -6.64
CA LYS A 155 5.01 -27.38 -7.76
C LYS A 155 3.82 -27.72 -8.67
N ASP A 156 3.56 -29.00 -8.90
CA ASP A 156 2.50 -29.48 -9.80
C ASP A 156 1.35 -30.16 -9.03
N GLY A 157 1.30 -29.98 -7.70
CA GLY A 157 0.30 -30.58 -6.82
C GLY A 157 -0.98 -29.76 -6.69
N PRO A 158 -2.04 -30.32 -6.07
CA PRO A 158 -3.25 -29.57 -5.78
C PRO A 158 -2.94 -28.42 -4.81
N LEU A 159 -3.41 -27.21 -5.13
CA LEU A 159 -3.21 -26.03 -4.28
C LEU A 159 -4.10 -26.10 -3.03
N PRO A 160 -3.65 -25.53 -1.89
CA PRO A 160 -4.51 -25.40 -0.72
C PRO A 160 -5.72 -24.52 -1.07
N ASN A 161 -6.86 -24.75 -0.44
CA ASN A 161 -8.11 -24.00 -0.68
C ASN A 161 -8.46 -23.01 0.46
N ALA A 162 -7.75 -23.08 1.59
CA ALA A 162 -7.89 -22.10 2.66
C ALA A 162 -6.58 -21.84 3.41
N PHE A 163 -6.47 -20.64 3.99
CA PHE A 163 -5.51 -20.31 5.04
C PHE A 163 -6.27 -20.14 6.35
N ILE A 164 -5.85 -20.86 7.39
CA ILE A 164 -6.47 -20.81 8.72
C ILE A 164 -5.51 -20.16 9.71
N ALA A 165 -6.02 -19.12 10.40
CA ALA A 165 -5.34 -18.48 11.51
C ALA A 165 -6.19 -18.55 12.79
N ASP A 166 -5.69 -19.27 13.80
CA ASP A 166 -6.27 -19.34 15.14
C ASP A 166 -5.46 -18.43 16.07
N ILE A 167 -6.10 -17.37 16.57
CA ILE A 167 -5.43 -16.28 17.29
C ILE A 167 -6.21 -15.94 18.55
N TYR A 168 -5.54 -15.86 19.69
CA TYR A 168 -6.10 -15.37 20.93
C TYR A 168 -5.57 -13.97 21.24
N ASN A 169 -6.48 -13.04 21.51
CA ASN A 169 -6.17 -11.69 21.94
C ASN A 169 -6.49 -11.53 23.44
N PRO A 170 -5.47 -11.43 24.33
CA PRO A 170 -5.67 -11.18 25.75
C PRO A 170 -6.06 -9.73 26.08
N ALA A 171 -5.94 -8.79 25.13
CA ALA A 171 -6.24 -7.39 25.38
C ALA A 171 -7.76 -7.13 25.37
N ALA A 172 -8.18 -6.09 26.09
CA ALA A 172 -9.58 -5.64 26.12
C ALA A 172 -10.02 -4.90 24.84
N LYS A 173 -9.10 -4.64 23.90
CA LYS A 173 -9.35 -3.92 22.64
C LYS A 173 -9.01 -4.80 21.43
N PRO A 174 -9.69 -4.61 20.29
CA PRO A 174 -9.35 -5.30 19.05
C PRO A 174 -7.94 -4.95 18.58
N VAL A 175 -7.26 -5.90 17.96
CA VAL A 175 -5.96 -5.71 17.30
C VAL A 175 -6.13 -6.00 15.82
N LYS A 176 -5.73 -5.07 14.95
CA LYS A 176 -5.77 -5.27 13.52
C LYS A 176 -4.45 -5.86 13.04
N LEU A 177 -4.48 -7.10 12.55
CA LEU A 177 -3.34 -7.74 11.89
C LEU A 177 -3.48 -7.64 10.37
N ILE A 178 -2.37 -7.56 9.67
CA ILE A 178 -2.28 -7.57 8.23
C ILE A 178 -1.57 -8.84 7.80
N LEU A 179 -2.30 -9.74 7.15
CA LEU A 179 -1.74 -10.87 6.41
C LEU A 179 -1.25 -10.37 5.05
N THR A 180 0.01 -10.68 4.71
CA THR A 180 0.58 -10.45 3.38
C THR A 180 1.07 -11.77 2.79
N VAL A 181 0.86 -11.97 1.49
CA VAL A 181 1.47 -13.06 0.73
C VAL A 181 2.15 -12.45 -0.50
N ASN A 182 3.46 -12.70 -0.66
CA ASN A 182 4.27 -12.06 -1.69
C ASN A 182 5.28 -13.03 -2.29
N VAL A 183 5.68 -12.79 -3.55
CA VAL A 183 6.84 -13.47 -4.15
C VAL A 183 8.11 -13.09 -3.39
N ASP A 184 8.89 -14.10 -3.04
CA ASP A 184 10.16 -13.97 -2.33
C ASP A 184 11.28 -13.62 -3.31
N GLN A 185 11.50 -12.31 -3.51
CA GLN A 185 12.49 -11.80 -4.46
C GLN A 185 13.90 -12.35 -4.18
N ALA A 186 14.25 -12.55 -2.90
CA ALA A 186 15.58 -12.99 -2.51
C ALA A 186 15.87 -14.45 -2.91
N ARG A 187 14.84 -15.25 -3.20
CA ARG A 187 14.98 -16.65 -3.62
C ARG A 187 14.73 -16.87 -5.12
N LEU A 188 14.54 -15.81 -5.90
CA LEU A 188 14.44 -15.94 -7.35
C LEU A 188 15.80 -16.31 -7.96
N THR A 189 15.81 -17.35 -8.79
CA THR A 189 17.02 -17.79 -9.51
C THR A 189 17.36 -16.89 -10.70
N ARG A 190 16.42 -16.06 -11.14
CA ARG A 190 16.57 -15.05 -12.20
C ARG A 190 15.72 -13.83 -11.88
N ALA A 191 16.15 -12.65 -12.30
CA ALA A 191 15.33 -11.45 -12.21
C ALA A 191 14.07 -11.61 -13.10
N ILE A 192 12.90 -11.41 -12.51
CA ILE A 192 11.61 -11.41 -13.21
C ILE A 192 11.04 -10.00 -13.08
N PRO A 193 10.73 -9.29 -14.18
CA PRO A 193 10.10 -7.97 -14.12
C PRO A 193 8.84 -8.00 -13.26
N ILE A 194 8.62 -6.98 -12.43
CA ILE A 194 7.48 -6.92 -11.47
C ILE A 194 6.13 -7.13 -12.19
N GLU A 195 6.00 -6.63 -13.41
CA GLU A 195 4.81 -6.78 -14.27
C GLU A 195 4.47 -8.22 -14.62
N GLN A 196 5.48 -9.11 -14.65
CA GLN A 196 5.32 -10.54 -14.94
C GLN A 196 5.12 -11.38 -13.68
N GLN A 197 5.12 -10.75 -12.51
CA GLN A 197 4.94 -11.44 -11.23
C GLN A 197 3.48 -11.42 -10.79
N PRO A 198 3.01 -12.47 -10.09
CA PRO A 198 1.72 -12.45 -9.43
C PRO A 198 1.62 -11.27 -8.46
N ARG A 199 0.49 -10.56 -8.45
CA ARG A 199 0.27 -9.42 -7.56
C ARG A 199 0.35 -9.84 -6.09
N PRO A 200 1.06 -9.07 -5.23
CA PRO A 200 0.97 -9.15 -3.78
C PRO A 200 -0.46 -9.29 -3.27
N PHE A 201 -0.68 -10.18 -2.32
CA PHE A 201 -1.94 -10.27 -1.59
C PHE A 201 -1.80 -9.66 -0.20
N ARG A 202 -2.84 -8.94 0.22
CA ARG A 202 -2.93 -8.34 1.54
C ARG A 202 -4.37 -8.46 2.06
N SER A 203 -4.52 -8.89 3.32
CA SER A 203 -5.81 -8.93 4.00
C SER A 203 -5.67 -8.47 5.44
N ALA A 204 -6.60 -7.63 5.90
CA ALA A 204 -6.72 -7.33 7.33
C ALA A 204 -7.45 -8.47 8.06
N LEU A 205 -7.04 -8.72 9.31
CA LEU A 205 -7.64 -9.63 10.27
C LEU A 205 -7.93 -8.82 11.54
N ASP A 206 -9.21 -8.53 11.80
CA ASP A 206 -9.62 -7.77 12.98
C ASP A 206 -9.76 -8.71 14.17
N VAL A 207 -8.68 -8.87 14.95
CA VAL A 207 -8.58 -9.81 16.07
C VAL A 207 -9.28 -9.22 17.30
N GLN A 208 -10.50 -9.68 17.56
CA GLN A 208 -11.29 -9.25 18.72
C GLN A 208 -10.71 -9.79 20.03
N PRO A 209 -10.99 -9.16 21.19
CA PRO A 209 -10.68 -9.75 22.49
C PRO A 209 -11.17 -11.21 22.60
N GLY A 210 -10.30 -12.11 23.08
CA GLY A 210 -10.60 -13.54 23.19
C GLY A 210 -10.15 -14.40 21.99
N PRO A 211 -10.73 -15.61 21.82
CA PRO A 211 -10.36 -16.54 20.75
C PRO A 211 -10.96 -16.13 19.40
N ASN A 212 -10.16 -16.14 18.34
CA ASN A 212 -10.55 -15.81 16.98
C ASN A 212 -10.08 -16.91 16.02
N ARG A 213 -10.93 -17.23 15.03
CA ARG A 213 -10.55 -18.02 13.85
C ARG A 213 -10.82 -17.23 12.59
N PHE A 214 -9.79 -17.12 11.75
CA PHE A 214 -9.91 -16.62 10.39
C PHE A 214 -9.70 -17.77 9.42
N THR A 215 -10.65 -17.95 8.51
CA THR A 215 -10.55 -18.88 7.38
C THR A 215 -10.62 -18.06 6.10
N LEU A 216 -9.49 -17.87 5.44
CA LEU A 216 -9.40 -17.10 4.20
C LEU A 216 -9.35 -18.06 3.01
N PRO A 217 -10.22 -17.90 2.00
CA PRO A 217 -10.10 -18.69 0.78
C PRO A 217 -8.80 -18.31 0.06
N THR A 218 -8.03 -19.31 -0.35
CA THR A 218 -6.76 -19.08 -1.06
C THR A 218 -6.97 -18.60 -2.49
N SER A 219 -8.20 -18.64 -3.02
CA SER A 219 -8.55 -18.09 -4.34
C SER A 219 -8.11 -16.63 -4.48
N GLU A 220 -8.13 -15.84 -3.39
CA GLU A 220 -7.69 -14.45 -3.37
C GLU A 220 -6.17 -14.27 -3.64
N PHE A 221 -5.35 -15.31 -3.46
CA PHE A 221 -3.90 -15.29 -3.68
C PHE A 221 -3.39 -16.53 -4.41
N GLN A 222 -4.28 -17.22 -5.13
CA GLN A 222 -3.99 -18.47 -5.82
C GLN A 222 -2.96 -18.29 -6.93
N ALA A 223 -2.92 -17.10 -7.56
CA ALA A 223 -1.90 -16.77 -8.56
C ALA A 223 -0.47 -16.84 -7.99
N ILE A 224 -0.27 -16.46 -6.73
CA ILE A 224 1.04 -16.59 -6.07
C ILE A 224 1.35 -18.06 -5.83
N LEU A 225 0.42 -18.79 -5.22
CA LEU A 225 0.60 -20.20 -4.87
C LEU A 225 0.84 -21.09 -6.11
N GLY A 226 0.09 -20.84 -7.18
CA GLY A 226 0.15 -21.57 -8.45
C GLY A 226 1.29 -21.13 -9.38
N SER A 227 1.97 -20.02 -9.10
CA SER A 227 3.10 -19.57 -9.93
C SER A 227 4.32 -20.50 -9.88
N GLY A 228 4.40 -21.34 -8.83
CA GLY A 228 5.59 -22.14 -8.53
C GLY A 228 6.79 -21.31 -8.06
N LEU A 229 6.66 -19.98 -7.96
CA LEU A 229 7.69 -19.09 -7.44
C LEU A 229 7.81 -19.24 -5.91
N PRO A 230 8.98 -19.01 -5.32
CA PRO A 230 9.11 -18.89 -3.87
C PRO A 230 8.27 -17.71 -3.38
N PHE A 231 7.58 -17.91 -2.26
CA PHE A 231 6.72 -16.91 -1.66
C PHE A 231 6.87 -16.87 -0.14
N LEU A 232 6.44 -15.77 0.45
CA LEU A 232 6.42 -15.50 1.89
C LEU A 232 5.00 -15.27 2.35
N LEU A 233 4.65 -15.80 3.52
CA LEU A 233 3.46 -15.39 4.27
C LEU A 233 3.92 -14.55 5.46
N GLY A 234 3.30 -13.39 5.68
CA GLY A 234 3.67 -12.47 6.75
C GLY A 234 2.46 -11.95 7.50
N LEU A 235 2.59 -11.78 8.81
CA LEU A 235 1.62 -11.13 9.68
C LEU A 235 2.29 -9.94 10.38
N THR A 236 1.69 -8.76 10.25
CA THR A 236 2.14 -7.52 10.91
C THR A 236 0.96 -6.88 11.63
N VAL A 237 1.22 -6.15 12.71
CA VAL A 237 0.20 -5.25 13.30
C VAL A 237 0.01 -4.07 12.35
N ASP A 238 -1.23 -3.60 12.17
CA ASP A 238 -1.52 -2.42 11.36
C ASP A 238 -1.04 -1.15 12.09
N GLY A 239 -0.30 -0.29 11.39
CA GLY A 239 0.31 0.91 11.98
C GLY A 239 1.57 0.64 12.81
N ASP A 240 1.88 1.59 13.71
CA ASP A 240 3.06 1.56 14.59
C ASP A 240 2.75 0.99 15.99
N GLU A 241 1.59 0.34 16.15
CA GLU A 241 1.13 -0.18 17.43
C GLU A 241 1.88 -1.45 17.85
N THR A 242 1.96 -1.67 19.16
CA THR A 242 2.42 -2.94 19.73
C THR A 242 1.22 -3.82 20.06
N ALA A 243 1.37 -5.13 19.90
CA ALA A 243 0.29 -6.08 20.18
C ALA A 243 0.80 -7.30 20.93
N HIS A 244 -0.01 -7.84 21.83
CA HIS A 244 0.25 -9.09 22.53
C HIS A 244 -0.80 -10.11 22.09
N LEU A 245 -0.38 -11.20 21.46
CA LEU A 245 -1.27 -12.22 20.90
C LEU A 245 -0.70 -13.62 21.14
N ALA A 246 -1.56 -14.64 21.19
CA ALA A 246 -1.16 -16.04 21.10
C ALA A 246 -1.69 -16.68 19.81
N PHE A 247 -0.81 -17.33 19.06
CA PHE A 247 -1.13 -18.02 17.82
C PHE A 247 -1.18 -19.53 18.06
N GLY A 248 -2.29 -20.17 17.69
CA GLY A 248 -2.42 -21.62 17.73
C GLY A 248 -2.08 -22.28 16.40
N ARG A 249 -2.75 -21.82 15.33
CA ARG A 249 -2.61 -22.35 13.97
C ARG A 249 -2.37 -21.19 13.00
N LEU A 250 -1.47 -21.37 12.05
CA LEU A 250 -1.20 -20.46 10.94
C LEU A 250 -0.81 -21.28 9.71
N ASP A 251 -1.79 -21.94 9.10
CA ASP A 251 -1.54 -23.00 8.11
C ASP A 251 -2.31 -22.77 6.80
N LEU A 252 -1.66 -23.11 5.69
CA LEU A 252 -2.34 -23.40 4.42
C LEU A 252 -2.90 -24.82 4.49
N VAL A 253 -4.19 -24.99 4.21
CA VAL A 253 -4.92 -26.27 4.38
C VAL A 253 -5.73 -26.67 3.15
N TRP A 254 -6.00 -27.98 3.08
CA TRP A 254 -6.92 -28.58 2.11
C TRP A 254 -8.16 -29.07 2.85
N LEU A 255 -9.20 -28.26 2.82
CA LEU A 255 -10.53 -28.60 3.34
C LEU A 255 -11.31 -29.45 2.32
N PRO A 256 -12.18 -30.36 2.76
CA PRO A 256 -13.10 -31.07 1.87
C PRO A 256 -14.00 -30.07 1.14
N GLU A 257 -14.22 -30.27 -0.17
CA GLU A 257 -15.21 -29.52 -0.94
C GLU A 257 -16.60 -29.75 -0.34
N ALA A 258 -17.28 -28.67 0.07
CA ALA A 258 -18.67 -28.73 0.47
C ALA A 258 -19.55 -28.72 -0.80
N PRO A 259 -20.70 -29.43 -0.82
CA PRO A 259 -21.67 -29.28 -1.90
C PRO A 259 -22.11 -27.82 -1.98
N VAL A 260 -22.10 -27.29 -3.21
CA VAL A 260 -22.33 -25.88 -3.55
C VAL A 260 -23.75 -25.47 -3.15
N ALA A 261 -23.90 -25.04 -1.91
CA ALA A 261 -24.98 -24.16 -1.48
C ALA A 261 -24.36 -22.76 -1.35
N ALA A 262 -25.02 -21.77 -1.96
CA ALA A 262 -24.67 -20.37 -1.89
C ALA A 262 -24.56 -19.93 -0.42
N ALA A 263 -23.37 -20.03 0.14
CA ALA A 263 -23.02 -19.45 1.41
C ALA A 263 -22.37 -18.11 1.10
N GLU A 264 -23.13 -17.04 1.34
CA GLU A 264 -22.62 -15.69 1.40
C GLU A 264 -21.37 -15.68 2.28
N ALA A 265 -20.24 -15.30 1.68
CA ALA A 265 -19.01 -15.07 2.43
C ALA A 265 -19.28 -13.98 3.48
N PRO A 266 -18.88 -14.16 4.75
CA PRO A 266 -18.97 -13.08 5.73
C PRO A 266 -18.12 -11.91 5.23
N ALA A 267 -18.78 -10.77 4.97
CA ALA A 267 -18.16 -9.60 4.38
C ALA A 267 -17.03 -9.08 5.28
N LYS A 268 -15.78 -9.11 4.79
CA LYS A 268 -14.73 -8.18 5.24
C LYS A 268 -15.34 -6.78 5.21
N ALA A 269 -15.08 -5.96 6.23
CA ALA A 269 -15.49 -4.56 6.21
C ALA A 269 -14.89 -3.88 4.97
N ARG A 270 -15.72 -3.67 3.95
CA ARG A 270 -15.31 -3.06 2.69
C ARG A 270 -14.87 -1.62 2.99
N PRO A 271 -13.77 -1.12 2.42
CA PRO A 271 -13.31 0.25 2.67
C PRO A 271 -14.39 1.26 2.26
N ASN A 272 -14.36 2.48 2.81
CA ASN A 272 -15.30 3.52 2.39
C ASN A 272 -15.34 3.63 0.86
N ALA A 273 -16.55 3.68 0.33
CA ALA A 273 -16.77 3.75 -1.10
C ALA A 273 -16.33 5.13 -1.60
N LYS A 274 -15.70 5.14 -2.78
CA LYS A 274 -15.21 6.36 -3.43
C LYS A 274 -15.89 6.62 -4.76
N CYS A 275 -16.48 5.58 -5.36
CA CYS A 275 -17.17 5.66 -6.63
C CYS A 275 -18.45 4.82 -6.58
N VAL A 276 -19.54 5.35 -7.12
CA VAL A 276 -20.74 4.57 -7.43
C VAL A 276 -20.91 4.49 -8.93
N VAL A 277 -21.06 3.28 -9.44
CA VAL A 277 -21.27 2.99 -10.85
C VAL A 277 -22.70 2.49 -11.02
N PHE A 278 -23.45 3.12 -11.92
CA PHE A 278 -24.85 2.77 -12.17
C PHE A 278 -25.00 2.16 -13.56
N ASP A 279 -25.89 1.19 -13.68
CA ASP A 279 -26.58 0.89 -14.94
C ASP A 279 -27.62 1.97 -15.27
N LEU A 280 -28.16 1.99 -16.49
CA LEU A 280 -29.13 3.00 -16.94
C LEU A 280 -30.58 2.47 -16.99
N ASP A 281 -30.85 1.53 -17.89
CA ASP A 281 -32.20 1.05 -18.21
C ASP A 281 -32.81 0.33 -17.02
N ASN A 282 -34.03 0.68 -16.65
CA ASN A 282 -34.69 0.23 -15.42
C ASN A 282 -33.90 0.47 -14.12
N THR A 283 -32.73 1.10 -14.15
CA THR A 283 -31.91 1.41 -12.98
C THR A 283 -32.04 2.90 -12.61
N LEU A 284 -31.52 3.82 -13.44
CA LEU A 284 -31.66 5.27 -13.21
C LEU A 284 -32.98 5.82 -13.74
N TRP A 285 -33.49 5.26 -14.83
CA TRP A 285 -34.80 5.59 -15.39
C TRP A 285 -35.66 4.34 -15.50
N LYS A 286 -36.97 4.55 -15.65
CA LYS A 286 -37.93 3.47 -15.92
C LYS A 286 -38.07 3.29 -17.42
N GLY A 287 -37.98 2.03 -17.86
CA GLY A 287 -38.04 1.64 -19.27
C GLY A 287 -36.67 1.34 -19.86
N VAL A 288 -36.69 0.75 -21.04
CA VAL A 288 -35.53 0.40 -21.86
C VAL A 288 -35.43 1.42 -23.00
N LEU A 289 -34.31 2.13 -23.11
CA LEU A 289 -34.15 3.24 -24.06
C LEU A 289 -34.40 2.83 -25.53
N LEU A 290 -34.02 1.59 -25.90
CA LEU A 290 -34.24 1.04 -27.24
C LEU A 290 -35.73 0.80 -27.56
N GLU A 291 -36.58 0.67 -26.55
CA GLU A 291 -38.02 0.36 -26.70
C GLU A 291 -38.89 1.62 -26.74
N GLY A 292 -38.34 2.80 -26.42
CA GLY A 292 -39.07 4.06 -26.51
C GLY A 292 -38.63 5.11 -25.49
N ALA A 293 -39.57 5.99 -25.13
CA ALA A 293 -39.32 7.04 -24.16
C ALA A 293 -39.12 6.47 -22.74
N VAL A 294 -38.11 6.99 -22.04
CA VAL A 294 -37.80 6.61 -20.66
C VAL A 294 -38.04 7.79 -19.71
N GLU A 295 -38.39 7.48 -18.47
CA GLU A 295 -38.65 8.48 -17.42
C GLU A 295 -37.65 8.34 -16.27
N ILE A 296 -36.95 9.43 -15.94
CA ILE A 296 -35.99 9.43 -14.83
C ILE A 296 -36.69 9.16 -13.49
N ARG A 297 -36.07 8.34 -12.64
CA ARG A 297 -36.54 8.15 -11.26
C ARG A 297 -36.34 9.45 -10.48
N GLN A 298 -37.34 9.85 -9.69
CA GLN A 298 -37.39 11.18 -9.05
C GLN A 298 -36.22 11.41 -8.08
N GLU A 299 -35.69 10.34 -7.50
CA GLU A 299 -34.64 10.36 -6.49
C GLU A 299 -33.24 10.59 -7.08
N VAL A 300 -33.04 10.34 -8.38
CA VAL A 300 -31.70 10.27 -9.00
C VAL A 300 -31.00 11.62 -9.04
N ALA A 301 -31.71 12.69 -9.37
CA ALA A 301 -31.12 14.02 -9.46
C ALA A 301 -30.55 14.48 -8.10
N GLU A 302 -31.32 14.29 -7.02
CA GLU A 302 -30.88 14.62 -5.66
C GLU A 302 -29.78 13.67 -5.18
N LEU A 303 -29.88 12.37 -5.49
CA LEU A 303 -28.84 11.38 -5.20
C LEU A 303 -27.48 11.80 -5.79
N PHE A 304 -27.44 12.15 -7.09
CA PHE A 304 -26.19 12.52 -7.76
C PHE A 304 -25.57 13.78 -7.16
N ARG A 305 -26.40 14.80 -6.92
CA ARG A 305 -25.97 16.04 -6.27
C ARG A 305 -25.36 15.79 -4.90
N ARG A 306 -26.00 14.95 -4.07
CA ARG A 306 -25.56 14.65 -2.70
C ARG A 306 -24.31 13.77 -2.66
N LEU A 307 -24.17 12.83 -3.59
CA LEU A 307 -22.95 12.03 -3.74
C LEU A 307 -21.76 12.92 -4.14
N ASP A 308 -21.96 13.83 -5.10
CA ASP A 308 -20.94 14.79 -5.55
C ASP A 308 -20.52 15.76 -4.42
N GLU A 309 -21.48 16.29 -3.66
CA GLU A 309 -21.19 17.14 -2.49
C GLU A 309 -20.35 16.45 -1.41
N ARG A 310 -20.46 15.12 -1.30
CA ARG A 310 -19.67 14.27 -0.38
C ARG A 310 -18.32 13.86 -0.97
N GLY A 311 -18.00 14.29 -2.20
CA GLY A 311 -16.79 13.91 -2.92
C GLY A 311 -16.76 12.44 -3.35
N ILE A 312 -17.94 11.83 -3.53
CA ILE A 312 -18.10 10.50 -4.12
C ILE A 312 -18.21 10.65 -5.63
N LEU A 313 -17.39 9.92 -6.36
CA LEU A 313 -17.35 9.93 -7.82
C LEU A 313 -18.53 9.13 -8.38
N ILE A 314 -19.02 9.53 -9.55
CA ILE A 314 -20.15 8.87 -10.21
C ILE A 314 -19.75 8.46 -11.62
N SER A 315 -20.07 7.23 -11.99
CA SER A 315 -19.84 6.71 -13.35
C SER A 315 -20.99 5.81 -13.80
N ILE A 316 -20.96 5.41 -15.07
CA ILE A 316 -21.95 4.54 -15.70
C ILE A 316 -21.28 3.29 -16.25
N SER A 317 -21.92 2.14 -16.07
CA SER A 317 -21.62 0.93 -16.85
C SER A 317 -22.94 0.37 -17.38
N SER A 318 -23.22 0.61 -18.68
CA SER A 318 -24.53 0.34 -19.27
C SER A 318 -24.45 -0.36 -20.63
N LYS A 319 -25.43 -1.21 -20.93
CA LYS A 319 -25.55 -1.92 -22.21
C LYS A 319 -26.51 -1.18 -23.14
N ASN A 320 -26.04 -0.09 -23.73
CA ASN A 320 -26.81 0.74 -24.66
C ASN A 320 -25.95 1.20 -25.86
N ALA A 321 -26.62 1.77 -26.86
CA ALA A 321 -25.95 2.62 -27.83
C ALA A 321 -25.40 3.87 -27.12
N ALA A 322 -24.10 4.12 -27.22
CA ALA A 322 -23.41 5.15 -26.45
C ALA A 322 -23.97 6.56 -26.70
N ASP A 323 -24.16 6.93 -27.98
CA ASP A 323 -24.61 8.26 -28.36
C ASP A 323 -26.03 8.55 -27.85
N ASP A 324 -26.95 7.60 -28.01
CA ASP A 324 -28.35 7.75 -27.58
C ASP A 324 -28.46 7.86 -26.06
N ALA A 325 -27.77 6.98 -25.33
CA ALA A 325 -27.75 6.99 -23.87
C ALA A 325 -27.13 8.29 -23.33
N PHE A 326 -26.05 8.76 -23.94
CA PHE A 326 -25.39 10.00 -23.52
C PHE A 326 -26.26 11.23 -23.81
N ALA A 327 -26.92 11.28 -24.97
CA ALA A 327 -27.88 12.33 -25.28
C ALA A 327 -29.03 12.37 -24.26
N GLN A 328 -29.52 11.21 -23.84
CA GLN A 328 -30.58 11.11 -22.83
C GLN A 328 -30.10 11.54 -21.43
N LEU A 329 -28.90 11.12 -21.02
CA LEU A 329 -28.27 11.57 -19.76
C LEU A 329 -28.11 13.10 -19.71
N LYS A 330 -27.73 13.71 -20.83
CA LYS A 330 -27.64 15.16 -20.97
C LYS A 330 -29.00 15.85 -20.89
N ARG A 331 -30.04 15.26 -21.50
CA ARG A 331 -31.41 15.76 -21.39
C ARG A 331 -31.92 15.75 -19.94
N PHE A 332 -31.46 14.79 -19.13
CA PHE A 332 -31.75 14.72 -17.70
C PHE A 332 -30.77 15.53 -16.82
N GLY A 333 -29.76 16.17 -17.39
CA GLY A 333 -28.79 17.00 -16.67
C GLY A 333 -27.84 16.20 -15.76
N LEU A 334 -27.57 14.94 -16.10
CA LEU A 334 -26.71 14.06 -15.30
C LEU A 334 -25.27 13.96 -15.84
N ASP A 335 -25.05 14.34 -17.10
CA ASP A 335 -23.76 14.21 -17.80
C ASP A 335 -22.61 14.93 -17.07
N ASP A 336 -22.90 16.08 -16.47
CA ASP A 336 -21.90 16.84 -15.71
C ASP A 336 -21.39 16.13 -14.45
N TYR A 337 -22.06 15.10 -13.95
CA TYR A 337 -21.61 14.32 -12.79
C TYR A 337 -20.69 13.14 -13.17
N LEU A 338 -20.74 12.71 -14.43
CA LEU A 338 -20.17 11.43 -14.84
C LEU A 338 -18.68 11.54 -15.13
N LEU A 339 -17.92 10.53 -14.68
CA LEU A 339 -16.51 10.35 -15.01
C LEU A 339 -16.30 9.00 -15.70
N HIS A 340 -15.70 9.02 -16.89
CA HIS A 340 -15.37 7.82 -17.69
C HIS A 340 -16.51 6.80 -17.89
N PRO A 341 -17.75 7.23 -18.26
CA PRO A 341 -18.87 6.31 -18.46
C PRO A 341 -18.52 5.23 -19.51
N GLN A 342 -18.82 3.98 -19.20
CA GLN A 342 -18.65 2.81 -20.08
C GLN A 342 -20.01 2.39 -20.60
N ILE A 343 -20.39 2.91 -21.77
CA ILE A 343 -21.66 2.58 -22.42
C ILE A 343 -21.33 1.80 -23.70
N GLY A 344 -21.76 0.55 -23.75
CA GLY A 344 -21.49 -0.34 -24.88
C GLY A 344 -21.82 -1.79 -24.54
N TRP A 345 -21.37 -2.72 -25.38
CA TRP A 345 -21.79 -4.13 -25.31
C TRP A 345 -20.78 -5.05 -24.60
N ASP A 346 -19.71 -4.48 -24.04
CA ASP A 346 -18.74 -5.21 -23.23
C ASP A 346 -19.37 -5.73 -21.91
N ALA A 347 -18.69 -6.68 -21.25
CA ALA A 347 -19.08 -7.13 -19.91
C ALA A 347 -19.00 -5.97 -18.89
N LYS A 348 -19.94 -5.92 -17.95
CA LYS A 348 -20.00 -4.87 -16.92
C LYS A 348 -18.76 -4.87 -16.06
N SER A 349 -18.28 -6.05 -15.64
CA SER A 349 -17.03 -6.17 -14.88
C SER A 349 -15.81 -5.58 -15.60
N GLU A 350 -15.74 -5.71 -16.92
CA GLU A 350 -14.67 -5.09 -17.72
C GLU A 350 -14.84 -3.57 -17.78
N GLY A 351 -16.07 -3.08 -17.94
CA GLY A 351 -16.38 -1.64 -17.80
C GLY A 351 -15.93 -1.08 -16.45
N LEU A 352 -16.23 -1.77 -15.36
CA LEU A 352 -15.79 -1.36 -14.01
C LEU A 352 -14.26 -1.35 -13.87
N ARG A 353 -13.54 -2.30 -14.47
CA ARG A 353 -12.07 -2.29 -14.50
C ARG A 353 -11.52 -1.08 -15.25
N LYS A 354 -12.10 -0.75 -16.41
CA LYS A 354 -11.73 0.43 -17.20
C LYS A 354 -11.95 1.72 -16.41
N ILE A 355 -13.09 1.85 -15.72
CA ILE A 355 -13.40 3.00 -14.87
C ILE A 355 -12.39 3.10 -13.71
N ALA A 356 -12.13 2.00 -13.01
CA ALA A 356 -11.17 1.98 -11.91
C ALA A 356 -9.75 2.35 -12.34
N ALA A 357 -9.32 1.88 -13.51
CA ALA A 357 -8.03 2.23 -14.10
C ALA A 357 -7.96 3.71 -14.47
N ALA A 358 -8.98 4.24 -15.16
CA ALA A 358 -9.02 5.64 -15.57
C ALA A 358 -9.07 6.62 -14.38
N LEU A 359 -9.76 6.23 -13.29
CA LEU A 359 -9.85 7.02 -12.07
C LEU A 359 -8.71 6.78 -11.07
N ASP A 360 -7.77 5.86 -11.37
CA ASP A 360 -6.67 5.45 -10.50
C ASP A 360 -7.10 5.21 -9.03
N ILE A 361 -8.23 4.52 -8.85
CA ILE A 361 -8.78 4.18 -7.52
C ILE A 361 -9.03 2.68 -7.40
N GLY A 362 -8.83 2.15 -6.20
CA GLY A 362 -9.06 0.74 -5.90
C GLY A 362 -10.51 0.33 -6.21
N ILE A 363 -10.67 -0.71 -7.03
CA ILE A 363 -11.97 -1.24 -7.44
C ILE A 363 -12.78 -1.82 -6.27
N ASP A 364 -12.12 -2.16 -5.16
CA ASP A 364 -12.73 -2.51 -3.87
C ASP A 364 -13.48 -1.35 -3.19
N THR A 365 -13.27 -0.12 -3.66
CA THR A 365 -13.99 1.08 -3.20
C THR A 365 -15.24 1.41 -4.03
N PHE A 366 -15.65 0.49 -4.93
CA PHE A 366 -16.79 0.69 -5.81
C PHE A 366 -18.06 0.10 -5.22
N ILE A 367 -19.18 0.77 -5.49
CA ILE A 367 -20.52 0.21 -5.40
C ILE A 367 -21.10 0.19 -6.81
N PHE A 368 -21.63 -0.95 -7.24
CA PHE A 368 -22.31 -1.14 -8.52
C PHE A 368 -23.80 -1.34 -8.29
N VAL A 369 -24.63 -0.61 -9.03
CA VAL A 369 -26.10 -0.67 -8.92
C VAL A 369 -26.68 -1.02 -10.28
N ASP A 370 -27.46 -2.11 -10.35
CA ASP A 370 -28.02 -2.63 -11.60
C ASP A 370 -29.34 -3.39 -11.30
N ASP A 371 -30.37 -3.23 -12.13
CA ASP A 371 -31.68 -3.88 -12.00
C ASP A 371 -31.63 -5.37 -12.39
N ASN A 372 -30.71 -5.75 -13.28
CA ASN A 372 -30.64 -7.07 -13.87
C ASN A 372 -29.86 -8.05 -12.97
N PRO A 373 -30.49 -9.12 -12.46
CA PRO A 373 -29.83 -10.10 -11.60
C PRO A 373 -28.67 -10.83 -12.29
N PHE A 374 -28.71 -10.99 -13.61
CA PHE A 374 -27.63 -11.63 -14.38
C PHE A 374 -26.37 -10.77 -14.38
N GLU A 375 -26.49 -9.47 -14.68
CA GLU A 375 -25.36 -8.54 -14.68
C GLU A 375 -24.79 -8.37 -13.26
N ARG A 376 -25.66 -8.31 -12.23
CA ARG A 376 -25.22 -8.32 -10.84
C ARG A 376 -24.43 -9.57 -10.47
N ALA A 377 -24.87 -10.74 -10.93
CA ALA A 377 -24.17 -12.00 -10.68
C ALA A 377 -22.81 -12.04 -11.41
N GLU A 378 -22.77 -11.56 -12.65
CA GLU A 378 -21.53 -11.43 -13.45
C GLU A 378 -20.50 -10.59 -12.70
N VAL A 379 -20.87 -9.38 -12.28
CA VAL A 379 -19.97 -8.49 -11.53
C VAL A 379 -19.58 -9.09 -10.19
N SER A 380 -20.52 -9.68 -9.45
CA SER A 380 -20.24 -10.26 -8.12
C SER A 380 -19.27 -11.45 -8.19
N GLN A 381 -19.33 -12.25 -9.26
CA GLN A 381 -18.43 -13.38 -9.47
C GLN A 381 -17.05 -12.93 -9.98
N THR A 382 -17.02 -12.03 -10.96
CA THR A 382 -15.79 -11.56 -11.61
C THR A 382 -15.02 -10.58 -10.73
N LEU A 383 -15.71 -9.78 -9.92
CA LEU A 383 -15.18 -8.73 -9.05
C LEU A 383 -15.77 -8.81 -7.62
N PRO A 384 -15.43 -9.84 -6.81
CA PRO A 384 -16.02 -10.04 -5.48
C PRO A 384 -15.77 -8.88 -4.48
N MET A 385 -14.80 -8.02 -4.76
CA MET A 385 -14.48 -6.83 -3.97
C MET A 385 -15.43 -5.64 -4.23
N VAL A 386 -16.13 -5.63 -5.36
CA VAL A 386 -17.14 -4.62 -5.67
C VAL A 386 -18.41 -4.96 -4.90
N GLU A 387 -19.00 -3.98 -4.22
CA GLU A 387 -20.31 -4.15 -3.64
C GLU A 387 -21.37 -4.00 -4.71
N VAL A 388 -22.18 -5.04 -4.90
CA VAL A 388 -23.23 -5.07 -5.92
C VAL A 388 -24.58 -4.96 -5.25
N LEU A 389 -25.36 -3.95 -5.63
CA LEU A 389 -26.68 -3.65 -5.07
C LEU A 389 -27.74 -3.68 -6.19
N PRO A 390 -29.00 -4.07 -5.88
CA PRO A 390 -30.11 -3.91 -6.82
C PRO A 390 -30.51 -2.45 -6.96
N ASP A 391 -31.20 -2.12 -8.06
CA ASP A 391 -31.81 -0.80 -8.32
C ASP A 391 -32.71 -0.30 -7.17
N THR A 392 -33.38 -1.21 -6.46
CA THR A 392 -34.22 -0.90 -5.30
C THR A 392 -33.45 -0.21 -4.15
N ALA A 393 -32.12 -0.37 -4.10
CA ALA A 393 -31.26 0.27 -3.12
C ALA A 393 -31.05 1.78 -3.36
N ILE A 394 -31.40 2.31 -4.55
CA ILE A 394 -31.24 3.73 -4.91
C ILE A 394 -31.89 4.65 -3.87
N SER A 395 -33.08 4.30 -3.41
CA SER A 395 -33.86 5.08 -2.44
C SER A 395 -33.17 5.28 -1.08
N THR A 396 -32.33 4.33 -0.67
CA THR A 396 -31.62 4.35 0.62
C THR A 396 -30.11 4.51 0.47
N LEU A 397 -29.62 4.74 -0.75
CA LEU A 397 -28.18 4.70 -1.06
C LEU A 397 -27.40 5.82 -0.36
N LEU A 398 -28.03 6.97 -0.12
CA LEU A 398 -27.41 8.09 0.62
C LEU A 398 -27.16 7.77 2.09
N ASP A 399 -27.88 6.81 2.66
CA ASP A 399 -27.70 6.40 4.05
C ASP A 399 -26.67 5.26 4.18
N HIS A 400 -26.12 4.80 3.05
CA HIS A 400 -25.16 3.71 3.05
C HIS A 400 -23.89 4.08 3.85
N PRO A 401 -23.44 3.24 4.80
CA PRO A 401 -22.35 3.58 5.72
C PRO A 401 -21.02 3.84 5.00
N ARG A 402 -20.81 3.22 3.84
CA ARG A 402 -19.61 3.43 3.00
C ARG A 402 -19.64 4.74 2.19
N LEU A 403 -20.79 5.40 2.07
CA LEU A 403 -21.01 6.61 1.25
C LEU A 403 -21.14 7.89 2.10
N GLN A 404 -20.66 7.86 3.34
CA GLN A 404 -20.77 9.01 4.26
C GLN A 404 -19.81 10.15 3.91
N GLY A 405 -18.69 9.86 3.23
CA GLY A 405 -17.74 10.86 2.72
C GLY A 405 -17.22 11.85 3.79
N ALA A 406 -16.45 12.85 3.36
CA ALA A 406 -16.13 14.01 4.18
C ALA A 406 -16.73 15.22 3.47
N VAL A 407 -17.52 16.05 4.16
CA VAL A 407 -18.07 17.29 3.57
C VAL A 407 -17.05 18.40 3.81
N THR A 408 -16.02 18.45 2.98
CA THR A 408 -14.98 19.49 3.00
C THR A 408 -15.03 20.32 1.70
N PRO A 409 -14.52 21.57 1.69
CA PRO A 409 -14.37 22.34 0.46
C PRO A 409 -13.64 21.57 -0.66
N GLU A 410 -12.65 20.76 -0.29
CA GLU A 410 -11.86 19.93 -1.19
C GLU A 410 -12.66 18.78 -1.78
N SER A 411 -13.57 18.17 -1.00
CA SER A 411 -14.46 17.11 -1.48
C SER A 411 -15.37 17.58 -2.61
N LYS A 412 -15.85 18.83 -2.56
CA LYS A 412 -16.69 19.43 -3.61
C LYS A 412 -15.93 19.67 -4.92
N GLN A 413 -14.61 19.79 -4.86
CA GLN A 413 -13.77 20.01 -6.04
C GLN A 413 -13.25 18.70 -6.65
N ARG A 414 -13.48 17.56 -5.99
CA ARG A 414 -12.89 16.28 -6.38
C ARG A 414 -13.27 15.84 -7.79
N ARG A 415 -14.56 15.95 -8.16
CA ARG A 415 -15.02 15.67 -9.52
C ARG A 415 -14.29 16.54 -10.55
N GLN A 416 -14.15 17.83 -10.25
CA GLN A 416 -13.47 18.78 -11.13
C GLN A 416 -12.00 18.39 -11.34
N MET A 417 -11.27 18.03 -10.28
CA MET A 417 -9.89 17.54 -10.38
C MET A 417 -9.75 16.34 -11.34
N TYR A 418 -10.69 15.40 -11.30
CA TYR A 418 -10.70 14.23 -12.19
C TYR A 418 -11.01 14.62 -13.65
N LYS A 419 -11.98 15.51 -13.87
CA LYS A 419 -12.27 16.04 -15.21
C LYS A 419 -11.05 16.74 -15.82
N GLU A 420 -10.35 17.54 -15.02
CA GLU A 420 -9.11 18.20 -15.44
C GLU A 420 -8.00 17.19 -15.75
N ALA A 421 -7.87 16.12 -14.96
CA ALA A 421 -6.89 15.06 -15.22
C ALA A 421 -7.18 14.32 -16.53
N ALA A 422 -8.45 13.97 -16.79
CA ALA A 422 -8.86 13.36 -18.05
C ALA A 422 -8.61 14.31 -19.24
N ALA A 423 -8.90 15.61 -19.08
CA ALA A 423 -8.60 16.61 -20.09
C ALA A 423 -7.08 16.74 -20.36
N ARG A 424 -6.24 16.64 -19.33
CA ARG A 424 -4.77 16.59 -19.47
C ARG A 424 -4.32 15.38 -20.28
N GLU A 425 -4.92 14.21 -20.04
CA GLU A 425 -4.56 12.97 -20.73
C GLU A 425 -4.96 12.98 -22.20
N VAL A 426 -6.17 13.46 -22.53
CA VAL A 426 -6.62 13.66 -23.92
C VAL A 426 -5.73 14.67 -24.64
N ALA A 427 -5.37 15.77 -23.96
CA ALA A 427 -4.45 16.74 -24.51
C ALA A 427 -3.07 16.12 -24.76
N ALA A 428 -2.54 15.31 -23.84
CA ALA A 428 -1.26 14.63 -23.98
C ALA A 428 -1.22 13.68 -25.19
N GLN A 429 -2.32 12.98 -25.49
CA GLN A 429 -2.41 12.11 -26.67
C GLN A 429 -2.27 12.85 -28.00
N SER A 430 -2.43 14.18 -28.00
CA SER A 430 -2.31 15.02 -29.20
C SER A 430 -0.86 15.50 -29.46
N PHE A 431 0.12 15.10 -28.64
CA PHE A 431 1.52 15.50 -28.77
C PHE A 431 2.45 14.28 -28.81
N ASP A 432 3.30 14.21 -29.84
CA ASP A 432 4.34 13.19 -29.95
C ASP A 432 5.61 13.54 -29.13
N ASP A 433 5.80 14.82 -28.79
CA ASP A 433 6.90 15.31 -27.97
C ASP A 433 6.43 15.76 -26.58
N PHE A 434 6.96 15.12 -25.54
CA PHE A 434 6.64 15.41 -24.15
C PHE A 434 7.05 16.83 -23.73
N ALA A 435 8.15 17.38 -24.26
CA ALA A 435 8.58 18.74 -23.94
C ALA A 435 7.61 19.78 -24.53
N ALA A 436 7.18 19.58 -25.78
CA ALA A 436 6.14 20.40 -26.41
C ALA A 436 4.81 20.34 -25.65
N PHE A 437 4.43 19.16 -25.14
CA PHE A 437 3.24 19.01 -24.29
C PHE A 437 3.36 19.83 -22.99
N LEU A 438 4.48 19.71 -22.25
CA LEU A 438 4.70 20.47 -21.01
C LEU A 438 4.65 21.98 -21.25
N LYS A 439 5.24 22.47 -22.35
CA LYS A 439 5.14 23.87 -22.75
C LYS A 439 3.69 24.29 -23.03
N SER A 440 2.91 23.43 -23.66
CA SER A 440 1.48 23.70 -23.93
C SER A 440 0.62 23.75 -22.67
N CYS A 441 1.08 23.18 -21.54
CA CYS A 441 0.33 23.13 -20.30
C CYS A 441 0.29 24.48 -19.56
N ASP A 442 1.13 25.46 -19.92
CA ASP A 442 1.26 26.74 -19.21
C ASP A 442 1.46 26.53 -17.70
N ILE A 443 2.48 25.74 -17.35
CA ILE A 443 2.77 25.38 -15.96
C ILE A 443 3.31 26.61 -15.23
N ARG A 444 2.65 26.93 -14.11
CA ARG A 444 3.01 28.02 -13.20
C ARG A 444 3.45 27.43 -11.86
N VAL A 445 4.62 27.83 -11.41
CA VAL A 445 5.26 27.39 -10.17
C VAL A 445 5.35 28.60 -9.25
N THR A 446 4.79 28.50 -8.05
CA THR A 446 4.95 29.52 -7.01
C THR A 446 5.83 28.97 -5.91
N ILE A 447 6.94 29.64 -5.63
CA ILE A 447 7.89 29.28 -4.59
C ILE A 447 7.89 30.40 -3.57
N ARG A 448 7.50 30.10 -2.34
CA ARG A 448 7.33 31.11 -1.29
C ARG A 448 7.77 30.57 0.07
N PRO A 449 8.08 31.46 1.03
CA PRO A 449 8.23 31.07 2.42
C PRO A 449 7.01 30.30 2.95
N ASP A 450 7.26 29.40 3.91
CA ASP A 450 6.19 28.70 4.60
C ASP A 450 5.37 29.64 5.49
N ARG A 451 4.10 29.30 5.68
CA ARG A 451 3.16 30.01 6.56
C ARG A 451 2.60 29.04 7.60
N PRO A 452 2.09 29.51 8.74
CA PRO A 452 1.50 28.64 9.76
C PRO A 452 0.40 27.70 9.24
N SER A 453 -0.35 28.12 8.21
CA SER A 453 -1.38 27.30 7.55
C SER A 453 -0.83 26.12 6.76
N ASP A 454 0.46 26.14 6.39
CA ASP A 454 1.09 25.09 5.60
C ASP A 454 1.52 23.88 6.45
N PHE A 455 1.48 24.00 7.78
CA PHE A 455 2.01 23.01 8.73
C PHE A 455 1.55 21.58 8.42
N ASP A 456 0.22 21.37 8.35
CA ASP A 456 -0.34 20.03 8.13
C ASP A 456 0.03 19.48 6.76
N ARG A 457 0.13 20.35 5.76
CA ARG A 457 0.49 19.96 4.40
C ARG A 457 1.96 19.59 4.28
N ILE A 458 2.85 20.35 4.92
CA ILE A 458 4.28 20.03 5.02
C ILE A 458 4.48 18.71 5.75
N ALA A 459 3.80 18.51 6.88
CA ALA A 459 3.86 17.25 7.64
C ALA A 459 3.39 16.06 6.80
N GLU A 460 2.31 16.21 6.04
CA GLU A 460 1.86 15.18 5.11
C GLU A 460 2.90 14.89 4.02
N LEU A 461 3.47 15.93 3.39
CA LEU A 461 4.46 15.81 2.32
C LEU A 461 5.74 15.11 2.80
N VAL A 462 6.31 15.53 3.92
CA VAL A 462 7.52 14.93 4.50
C VAL A 462 7.30 13.44 4.77
N GLN A 463 6.14 13.07 5.31
CA GLN A 463 5.84 11.67 5.63
C GLN A 463 5.61 10.82 4.38
N ARG A 464 4.88 11.33 3.39
CA ARG A 464 4.48 10.54 2.21
C ARG A 464 5.53 10.47 1.11
N THR A 465 6.47 11.41 1.06
CA THR A 465 7.45 11.49 -0.04
C THR A 465 8.66 10.60 0.22
N ASN A 466 8.84 9.56 -0.61
CA ASN A 466 9.98 8.62 -0.51
C ASN A 466 10.87 8.64 -1.77
N GLN A 467 10.28 8.81 -2.97
CA GLN A 467 11.04 8.75 -4.23
C GLN A 467 11.81 10.03 -4.55
N LEU A 468 11.17 11.18 -4.28
CA LEU A 468 11.74 12.51 -4.46
C LEU A 468 12.05 13.16 -3.09
N ASN A 469 12.65 12.38 -2.20
CA ASN A 469 13.22 12.87 -0.95
C ASN A 469 14.74 12.84 -1.09
N PHE A 470 15.35 14.01 -1.22
CA PHE A 470 16.76 14.14 -1.57
C PHE A 470 17.66 13.77 -0.39
N SER A 471 17.41 14.32 0.79
CA SER A 471 18.22 14.05 1.99
C SER A 471 18.01 12.64 2.55
N GLY A 472 16.91 11.97 2.19
CA GLY A 472 16.48 10.70 2.77
C GLY A 472 15.97 10.84 4.22
N ARG A 473 15.88 12.06 4.75
CA ARG A 473 15.44 12.33 6.12
C ARG A 473 13.91 12.32 6.21
N LYS A 474 13.42 11.95 7.38
CA LYS A 474 12.01 11.99 7.74
C LYS A 474 11.90 12.74 9.05
N TYR A 475 10.96 13.66 9.13
CA TYR A 475 10.72 14.45 10.32
C TYR A 475 9.37 14.08 10.91
N GLY A 476 9.34 13.76 12.21
CA GLY A 476 8.11 13.71 12.98
C GLY A 476 7.45 15.09 13.06
N ARG A 477 6.16 15.13 13.47
CA ARG A 477 5.43 16.40 13.57
C ARG A 477 6.08 17.39 14.54
N ASP A 478 6.65 16.90 15.64
CA ASP A 478 7.33 17.75 16.62
C ASP A 478 8.64 18.32 16.07
N GLU A 479 9.43 17.51 15.35
CA GLU A 479 10.65 17.97 14.65
C GLU A 479 10.32 18.99 13.56
N ILE A 480 9.22 18.79 12.81
CA ILE A 480 8.74 19.79 11.85
C ILE A 480 8.38 21.07 12.59
N ALA A 481 7.65 21.01 13.69
CA ALA A 481 7.31 22.18 14.48
C ALA A 481 8.56 22.92 14.99
N GLU A 482 9.65 22.22 15.29
CA GLU A 482 10.94 22.82 15.63
C GLU A 482 11.61 23.48 14.42
N ILE A 483 11.69 22.78 13.28
CA ILE A 483 12.25 23.29 12.02
C ILE A 483 11.51 24.56 11.55
N LEU A 484 10.18 24.57 11.63
CA LEU A 484 9.37 25.72 11.23
C LEU A 484 9.48 26.91 12.21
N ARG A 485 9.99 26.67 13.44
CA ARG A 485 10.28 27.74 14.41
C ARG A 485 11.72 28.26 14.33
N ASP A 486 12.63 27.51 13.71
CA ASP A 486 14.05 27.83 13.62
C ASP A 486 14.29 29.02 12.67
N LYS A 487 14.67 30.17 13.21
CA LYS A 487 14.84 31.40 12.41
C LYS A 487 16.09 31.39 11.52
N ASP A 488 17.03 30.49 11.78
CA ASP A 488 18.29 30.41 11.05
C ASP A 488 18.19 29.54 9.80
N ARG A 489 17.01 28.94 9.55
CA ARG A 489 16.72 28.15 8.36
C ARG A 489 15.71 28.86 7.47
N GLU A 490 16.00 28.93 6.18
CA GLU A 490 15.02 29.35 5.20
C GLU A 490 14.22 28.15 4.69
N ARG A 491 12.91 28.34 4.61
CA ARG A 491 11.94 27.29 4.36
C ARG A 491 11.03 27.73 3.24
N PHE A 492 10.91 26.90 2.24
CA PHE A 492 10.09 27.20 1.08
C PHE A 492 9.06 26.11 0.85
N VAL A 493 7.86 26.52 0.48
CA VAL A 493 6.83 25.64 -0.08
C VAL A 493 6.72 25.89 -1.58
N VAL A 494 6.43 24.82 -2.31
CA VAL A 494 6.27 24.86 -3.77
C VAL A 494 4.83 24.54 -4.10
N GLU A 495 4.16 25.47 -4.78
CA GLU A 495 2.82 25.32 -5.32
C GLU A 495 2.89 25.27 -6.84
N VAL A 496 2.08 24.41 -7.46
CA VAL A 496 2.08 24.25 -8.92
C VAL A 496 0.64 24.28 -9.43
N SER A 497 0.44 24.97 -10.55
CA SER A 497 -0.79 24.93 -11.35
C SER A 497 -0.47 24.85 -12.83
N ASP A 498 -1.43 24.40 -13.64
CA ASP A 498 -1.37 24.46 -15.10
C ASP A 498 -2.69 25.01 -15.66
N LYS A 499 -2.82 25.11 -16.99
CA LYS A 499 -4.05 25.59 -17.66
C LYS A 499 -5.29 24.74 -17.36
N PHE A 500 -5.11 23.52 -16.85
CA PHE A 500 -6.20 22.63 -16.53
C PHE A 500 -6.61 22.76 -15.07
N GLY A 501 -5.69 23.10 -14.15
CA GLY A 501 -6.02 23.37 -12.75
C GLY A 501 -4.83 23.32 -11.79
N SER A 502 -5.11 23.38 -10.49
CA SER A 502 -4.07 23.43 -9.44
C SER A 502 -3.67 22.04 -8.94
N TYR A 503 -2.36 21.85 -8.72
CA TYR A 503 -1.79 20.69 -8.02
C TYR A 503 -1.69 20.91 -6.50
N GLY A 504 -1.94 22.14 -6.03
CA GLY A 504 -1.76 22.58 -4.65
C GLY A 504 -0.29 22.66 -4.24
N THR A 505 -0.02 22.65 -2.94
CA THR A 505 1.34 22.57 -2.39
C THR A 505 1.92 21.18 -2.62
N VAL A 506 2.96 21.10 -3.42
CA VAL A 506 3.59 19.85 -3.87
C VAL A 506 5.02 19.67 -3.38
N GLY A 507 5.66 20.71 -2.84
CA GLY A 507 7.04 20.61 -2.38
C GLY A 507 7.32 21.38 -1.09
N PHE A 508 8.36 20.94 -0.40
CA PHE A 508 8.94 21.59 0.78
C PHE A 508 10.45 21.54 0.67
N CYS A 509 11.12 22.66 0.95
CA CYS A 509 12.57 22.80 0.84
C CYS A 509 13.13 23.55 2.05
N LEU A 510 14.24 23.04 2.58
CA LEU A 510 15.10 23.71 3.54
C LEU A 510 16.36 24.16 2.82
N ALA A 511 16.64 25.45 2.86
CA ALA A 511 17.78 26.04 2.17
C ALA A 511 18.53 27.00 3.09
N ASN A 512 19.83 27.14 2.81
CA ASN A 512 20.70 28.10 3.45
C ASN A 512 21.72 28.65 2.43
N TRP A 513 22.13 29.90 2.58
CA TRP A 513 23.16 30.54 1.75
C TRP A 513 24.42 30.73 2.56
N SER A 514 25.54 30.20 2.06
CA SER A 514 26.85 30.29 2.70
C SER A 514 27.89 30.78 1.70
N GLY A 515 28.20 32.07 1.73
CA GLY A 515 29.12 32.69 0.77
C GLY A 515 28.53 32.71 -0.64
N ASP A 516 29.21 32.08 -1.59
CA ASP A 516 28.78 31.94 -2.99
C ASP A 516 28.06 30.61 -3.27
N ALA A 517 27.64 29.89 -2.23
CA ALA A 517 26.99 28.59 -2.34
C ALA A 517 25.57 28.60 -1.74
N LEU A 518 24.63 28.07 -2.50
CA LEU A 518 23.31 27.65 -2.02
C LEU A 518 23.39 26.21 -1.52
N VAL A 519 23.01 25.98 -0.27
CA VAL A 519 22.95 24.64 0.34
C VAL A 519 21.49 24.24 0.52
N ILE A 520 21.07 23.22 -0.21
CA ILE A 520 19.78 22.56 -0.03
C ILE A 520 19.95 21.49 1.04
N GLU A 521 19.52 21.82 2.26
CA GLU A 521 19.60 20.92 3.41
C GLU A 521 18.63 19.74 3.26
N ASP A 522 17.44 20.06 2.76
CA ASP A 522 16.41 19.07 2.49
C ASP A 522 15.49 19.54 1.37
N PHE A 523 15.02 18.60 0.57
CA PHE A 523 14.07 18.86 -0.49
C PHE A 523 13.18 17.65 -0.69
N MET A 524 11.88 17.88 -0.62
CA MET A 524 10.85 16.89 -0.89
C MET A 524 9.88 17.39 -1.93
N LEU A 525 9.57 16.54 -2.89
CA LEU A 525 8.58 16.84 -3.93
C LEU A 525 7.58 15.69 -4.11
N SER A 526 6.30 16.04 -4.29
CA SER A 526 5.25 15.07 -4.56
C SER A 526 5.48 14.37 -5.90
N CYS A 527 5.22 13.06 -5.95
CA CYS A 527 5.28 12.29 -7.20
C CYS A 527 4.36 12.81 -8.32
N ARG A 528 3.32 13.59 -8.00
CA ARG A 528 2.36 14.17 -8.97
C ARG A 528 2.98 15.18 -9.94
N VAL A 529 4.13 15.73 -9.58
CA VAL A 529 4.84 16.73 -10.39
C VAL A 529 6.21 16.25 -10.87
N GLN A 530 6.51 14.97 -10.64
CA GLN A 530 7.73 14.33 -11.13
C GLN A 530 7.83 14.44 -12.65
N GLY A 531 9.02 14.80 -13.15
CA GLY A 531 9.28 14.93 -14.59
C GLY A 531 8.72 16.20 -15.24
N LYS A 532 8.17 17.14 -14.44
CA LYS A 532 7.69 18.45 -14.92
C LYS A 532 8.70 19.58 -14.69
N PHE A 533 9.96 19.25 -14.41
CA PHE A 533 11.06 20.20 -14.19
C PHE A 533 10.87 21.14 -12.99
N ILE A 534 10.02 20.77 -12.02
CA ILE A 534 9.76 21.59 -10.82
C ILE A 534 10.99 21.65 -9.91
N GLU A 535 11.76 20.56 -9.85
CA GLU A 535 13.03 20.48 -9.13
C GLU A 535 14.02 21.52 -9.68
N GLN A 536 14.11 21.59 -11.01
CA GLN A 536 15.00 22.52 -11.71
C GLN A 536 14.52 23.97 -11.55
N ALA A 537 13.20 24.22 -11.62
CA ALA A 537 12.62 25.53 -11.33
C ALA A 537 12.94 26.01 -9.91
N LEU A 538 12.91 25.11 -8.92
CA LEU A 538 13.29 25.44 -7.55
C LEU A 538 14.78 25.78 -7.42
N PHE A 539 15.67 25.00 -8.03
CA PHE A 539 17.09 25.32 -8.00
C PHE A 539 17.39 26.66 -8.66
N TRP A 540 16.74 26.99 -9.78
CA TRP A 540 16.88 28.28 -10.45
C TRP A 540 16.38 29.44 -9.58
N TYR A 541 15.16 29.32 -9.04
CA TYR A 541 14.58 30.35 -8.17
C TYR A 541 15.46 30.63 -6.95
N LEU A 542 15.95 29.59 -6.27
CA LEU A 542 16.77 29.76 -5.08
C LEU A 542 18.20 30.23 -5.40
N SER A 543 18.75 29.90 -6.57
CA SER A 543 20.10 30.35 -6.93
C SER A 543 20.18 31.81 -7.37
N GLU A 544 19.09 32.39 -7.87
CA GLU A 544 19.10 33.71 -8.52
C GLU A 544 17.94 34.64 -8.13
N GLY A 545 16.80 34.13 -7.67
CA GLY A 545 15.54 34.87 -7.54
C GLY A 545 14.95 35.00 -6.14
N ALA A 546 15.55 34.37 -5.13
CA ALA A 546 15.03 34.34 -3.76
C ALA A 546 15.39 35.58 -2.91
N GLY A 547 15.75 36.71 -3.53
CA GLY A 547 16.17 37.93 -2.81
C GLY A 547 17.60 37.90 -2.27
N HIS A 548 18.38 36.86 -2.60
CA HIS A 548 19.79 36.71 -2.29
C HIS A 548 20.67 37.05 -3.50
N ALA A 549 21.96 37.33 -3.26
CA ALA A 549 22.93 37.49 -4.34
C ALA A 549 23.06 36.16 -5.14
N PRO A 550 23.22 36.22 -6.47
CA PRO A 550 23.41 35.02 -7.28
C PRO A 550 24.59 34.18 -6.79
N VAL A 551 24.38 32.87 -6.68
CA VAL A 551 25.39 31.91 -6.20
C VAL A 551 26.14 31.27 -7.36
N ALA A 552 27.41 30.92 -7.16
CA ALA A 552 28.25 30.22 -8.13
C ALA A 552 28.19 28.70 -8.00
N ARG A 553 27.58 28.19 -6.91
CA ARG A 553 27.50 26.75 -6.63
C ARG A 553 26.21 26.39 -5.92
N VAL A 554 25.63 25.25 -6.29
CA VAL A 554 24.54 24.62 -5.54
C VAL A 554 25.04 23.31 -4.94
N VAL A 555 24.79 23.11 -3.65
CA VAL A 555 25.07 21.90 -2.90
C VAL A 555 23.75 21.32 -2.42
N VAL A 556 23.53 20.02 -2.64
CA VAL A 556 22.32 19.32 -2.22
C VAL A 556 22.72 18.18 -1.30
N ASN A 557 22.24 18.22 -0.06
CA ASN A 557 22.39 17.09 0.85
C ASN A 557 21.62 15.91 0.28
N PHE A 558 22.32 14.80 0.07
CA PHE A 558 21.71 13.62 -0.53
C PHE A 558 22.20 12.34 0.13
N LYS A 559 21.27 11.61 0.74
CA LYS A 559 21.56 10.27 1.27
C LYS A 559 20.86 9.23 0.40
N ARG A 560 21.64 8.40 -0.28
CA ARG A 560 21.08 7.30 -1.08
C ARG A 560 20.32 6.32 -0.19
N THR A 561 19.11 5.97 -0.60
CA THR A 561 18.26 4.93 -0.01
C THR A 561 17.73 4.01 -1.10
N ASP A 562 17.13 2.88 -0.72
CA ASP A 562 16.48 1.97 -1.65
C ASP A 562 15.26 2.58 -2.35
N ARG A 563 14.73 3.70 -1.81
CA ARG A 563 13.46 4.29 -2.24
C ARG A 563 13.62 5.62 -2.99
N ASN A 564 14.74 6.34 -2.87
CA ASN A 564 14.95 7.67 -3.48
C ASN A 564 15.79 7.67 -4.77
N ALA A 565 15.73 6.57 -5.53
CA ALA A 565 16.41 6.46 -6.82
C ALA A 565 15.98 7.55 -7.83
N ALA A 566 14.74 8.04 -7.75
CA ALA A 566 14.25 9.12 -8.59
C ALA A 566 14.96 10.46 -8.28
N ALA A 567 15.11 10.83 -7.01
CA ALA A 567 15.87 12.02 -6.61
C ALA A 567 17.34 11.94 -7.05
N HIS A 568 17.98 10.78 -6.90
CA HIS A 568 19.35 10.56 -7.42
C HIS A 568 19.42 10.81 -8.93
N LYS A 569 18.45 10.27 -9.68
CA LYS A 569 18.38 10.46 -11.12
C LYS A 569 18.27 11.94 -11.49
N VAL A 570 17.42 12.71 -10.80
CA VAL A 570 17.31 14.17 -11.00
C VAL A 570 18.66 14.85 -10.86
N LEU A 571 19.39 14.61 -9.75
CA LEU A 571 20.70 15.24 -9.53
C LEU A 571 21.71 14.89 -10.63
N THR A 572 21.81 13.61 -11.00
CA THR A 572 22.72 13.17 -12.06
C THR A 572 22.35 13.72 -13.44
N THR A 573 21.06 13.80 -13.78
CA THR A 573 20.59 14.38 -15.05
C THR A 573 20.85 15.87 -15.11
N LEU A 574 20.72 16.56 -13.98
CA LEU A 574 21.09 17.97 -13.84
C LEU A 574 22.59 18.17 -13.66
N GLY A 575 23.44 17.16 -13.90
CA GLY A 575 24.90 17.31 -13.90
C GLY A 575 25.50 17.70 -12.55
N PHE A 576 24.85 17.35 -11.45
CA PHE A 576 25.49 17.40 -10.14
C PHE A 576 26.45 16.22 -9.97
N GLU A 577 27.55 16.48 -9.27
CA GLU A 577 28.59 15.48 -8.98
C GLU A 577 28.61 15.17 -7.47
N PRO A 578 28.98 13.95 -7.05
CA PRO A 578 29.12 13.63 -5.64
C PRO A 578 30.13 14.54 -4.92
N ASP A 579 29.74 15.11 -3.79
CA ASP A 579 30.56 16.01 -2.97
C ASP A 579 30.27 15.74 -1.48
N GLY A 580 31.20 15.06 -0.80
CA GLY A 580 31.01 14.60 0.58
C GLY A 580 29.81 13.65 0.73
N ASP A 581 28.92 13.97 1.67
CA ASP A 581 27.66 13.25 1.93
C ASP A 581 26.49 13.75 1.07
N GLY A 582 26.77 14.48 -0.01
CA GLY A 582 25.76 15.04 -0.91
C GLY A 582 26.25 15.15 -2.34
N PHE A 583 25.71 16.15 -3.04
CA PHE A 583 26.02 16.45 -4.42
C PHE A 583 26.28 17.95 -4.56
N SER A 584 27.20 18.35 -5.42
CA SER A 584 27.40 19.76 -5.74
C SER A 584 27.56 19.99 -7.24
N ARG A 585 27.26 21.22 -7.65
CA ARG A 585 27.41 21.67 -9.03
C ARG A 585 27.80 23.14 -9.05
N ALA A 586 28.89 23.47 -9.73
CA ALA A 586 29.20 24.85 -10.10
C ALA A 586 28.20 25.32 -11.16
N ILE A 587 27.67 26.52 -11.01
CA ILE A 587 26.64 27.06 -11.89
C ILE A 587 27.00 28.43 -12.44
N ALA A 588 26.64 28.65 -13.71
CA ALA A 588 26.56 29.95 -14.34
C ALA A 588 25.12 30.52 -14.21
N PRO A 589 24.94 31.85 -14.26
CA PRO A 589 23.62 32.46 -14.27
C PRO A 589 22.72 31.88 -15.37
N GLY A 590 21.47 31.56 -15.03
CA GLY A 590 20.48 30.98 -15.92
C GLY A 590 20.66 29.48 -16.19
N GLN A 591 21.64 28.80 -15.60
CA GLN A 591 21.93 27.39 -15.92
C GLN A 591 20.80 26.41 -15.57
N PHE A 592 19.97 26.76 -14.58
CA PHE A 592 18.77 26.00 -14.25
C PHE A 592 17.48 26.59 -14.83
N LYS A 593 17.54 27.67 -15.62
CA LYS A 593 16.33 28.28 -16.19
C LYS A 593 15.56 27.26 -17.04
N VAL A 594 14.23 27.26 -16.88
CA VAL A 594 13.32 26.41 -17.65
C VAL A 594 12.38 27.33 -18.43
N ASP A 595 12.66 27.54 -19.71
CA ASP A 595 12.04 28.61 -20.53
C ASP A 595 10.53 28.48 -20.73
N PHE A 596 9.93 27.34 -20.40
CA PHE A 596 8.50 27.09 -20.55
C PHE A 596 7.73 27.07 -19.22
N LEU A 597 8.40 27.26 -18.09
CA LEU A 597 7.77 27.37 -16.77
C LEU A 597 7.70 28.84 -16.36
N ALA A 598 6.53 29.30 -15.90
CA ALA A 598 6.43 30.57 -15.20
C ALA A 598 6.74 30.34 -13.71
N VAL A 599 7.77 30.99 -13.17
CA VAL A 599 8.21 30.81 -11.78
C VAL A 599 8.07 32.12 -11.01
N ASN A 600 7.23 32.11 -9.97
CA ASN A 600 6.84 33.29 -9.19
C ASN A 600 7.24 33.16 -7.71
N GLY A 601 7.65 34.28 -7.09
CA GLY A 601 7.88 34.42 -5.64
C GLY A 601 6.65 34.92 -4.85
N ASP A 602 6.80 35.07 -3.52
CA ASP A 602 5.73 35.47 -2.56
C ASP A 602 5.16 36.89 -2.78
N ALA A 603 5.63 37.63 -3.79
CA ALA A 603 5.19 38.98 -4.12
C ALA A 603 4.86 39.21 -5.60
N GLY A 604 4.65 38.14 -6.40
CA GLY A 604 4.36 38.31 -7.83
C GLY A 604 5.50 38.98 -8.62
N GLN A 605 6.73 38.94 -8.08
CA GLN A 605 7.92 39.26 -8.85
C GLN A 605 8.12 38.14 -9.87
N ASP A 606 7.70 38.40 -11.10
CA ASP A 606 8.13 37.63 -12.27
C ASP A 606 9.66 37.71 -12.34
N ILE A 607 10.34 36.56 -12.34
CA ILE A 607 11.78 36.49 -12.72
C ILE A 607 11.89 36.51 -14.27
N ALA A 608 11.02 37.27 -14.92
CA ALA A 608 10.95 37.40 -16.37
C ALA A 608 11.55 38.74 -16.82
N ALA A 609 12.87 38.74 -17.00
CA ALA A 609 13.52 39.23 -18.22
C ALA A 609 14.87 38.53 -18.37
#